data_AF-A0A7Y0PDD9-F1
#
_entry.id   AF-A0A7Y0PDD9-F1
#
_cell.length_a   1.000
_cell.length_b   1.000
_cell.length_c   1.000
_cell.angle_alpha   90.00
_cell.angle_beta   90.00
_cell.angle_gamma   90.00
#
_symmetry.space_group_name_H-M   'P 1'
#
loop_
_entity.id
_entity.type
_entity.pdbx_description
1 polymer ?
#
loop_
_entity_poly.entity_id
_entity_poly.type
_entity_poly.pdbx_seq_one_letter_code
_entity_poly.pdbx_strand_id
1 'polypeptide(L)'
;MARHVACQWALATRFPAEDLDGLTPATRAAFEAARTRALWRHRELLGLTSGHRHAYHQARLFAEAVRRTGSAEVARRRVLPPAESRHVAGTALDVRPAEGARWLERHGGSYGLYRIYDNEWWHFEYRPEGRPARLPHSGVTRPTDTSEMIMTWAR
;
A
#
# COMPACT_ATOMS: atom_id res chain seq x y z
N MET A 1 -1.30 -13.83 21.10
CA MET A 1 -2.10 -14.63 20.14
C MET A 1 -3.60 -14.35 20.25
N ALA A 2 -4.27 -14.53 21.40
CA ALA A 2 -5.72 -14.31 21.52
C ALA A 2 -6.21 -12.92 21.04
N ARG A 3 -5.55 -11.83 21.48
CA ARG A 3 -5.89 -10.45 21.04
C ARG A 3 -5.78 -10.24 19.53
N HIS A 4 -4.81 -10.89 18.90
CA HIS A 4 -4.62 -10.80 17.45
C HIS A 4 -5.78 -11.50 16.73
N VAL A 5 -6.08 -12.76 17.07
CA VAL A 5 -7.18 -13.52 16.45
C VAL A 5 -8.53 -12.81 16.63
N ALA A 6 -8.83 -12.36 17.86
CA ALA A 6 -10.06 -11.62 18.14
C ALA A 6 -10.16 -10.30 17.35
N CYS A 7 -9.04 -9.59 17.16
CA CYS A 7 -8.99 -8.40 16.31
C CYS A 7 -9.31 -8.75 14.85
N GLN A 8 -8.72 -9.84 14.32
CA GLN A 8 -8.97 -10.23 12.93
C GLN A 8 -10.45 -10.55 12.70
N TRP A 9 -11.08 -11.28 13.62
CA TRP A 9 -12.51 -11.57 13.54
C TRP A 9 -13.38 -10.32 13.61
N ALA A 10 -13.10 -9.41 14.55
CA ALA A 10 -13.84 -8.16 14.68
C ALA A 10 -13.74 -7.30 13.40
N LEU A 11 -12.54 -7.23 12.81
CA LEU A 11 -12.32 -6.46 11.57
C LEU A 11 -12.95 -7.13 10.35
N ALA A 12 -12.95 -8.46 10.27
CA ALA A 12 -13.65 -9.19 9.22
C ALA A 12 -15.17 -8.93 9.28
N THR A 13 -15.76 -8.84 10.48
CA THR A 13 -17.17 -8.42 10.63
C THR A 13 -17.40 -6.96 10.23
N ARG A 14 -16.47 -6.07 10.56
CA ARG A 14 -16.59 -4.64 10.25
C ARG A 14 -16.38 -4.31 8.77
N PHE A 15 -15.50 -5.05 8.10
CA PHE A 15 -15.06 -4.86 6.72
C PHE A 15 -15.22 -6.16 5.92
N PRO A 16 -16.46 -6.62 5.67
CA PRO A 16 -16.70 -7.96 5.10
C PRO A 16 -16.21 -8.14 3.65
N ALA A 17 -15.95 -7.04 2.94
CA ALA A 17 -15.39 -7.05 1.58
C ALA A 17 -13.88 -6.75 1.55
N GLU A 18 -13.22 -6.70 2.72
CA GLU A 18 -11.77 -6.59 2.79
C GLU A 18 -11.13 -7.89 2.26
N ASP A 19 -10.10 -7.74 1.43
CA ASP A 19 -9.28 -8.84 0.95
C ASP A 19 -7.80 -8.54 1.21
N LEU A 20 -7.13 -9.49 1.86
CA LEU A 20 -5.70 -9.43 2.19
C LEU A 20 -4.90 -10.44 1.36
N ASP A 21 -5.54 -11.22 0.49
CA ASP A 21 -4.89 -12.27 -0.28
C ASP A 21 -3.92 -11.68 -1.31
N GLY A 22 -2.85 -12.42 -1.59
CA GLY A 22 -1.75 -11.96 -2.45
C GLY A 22 -0.81 -10.92 -1.83
N LEU A 23 -1.10 -10.38 -0.65
CA LEU A 23 -0.08 -9.66 0.13
C LEU A 23 1.09 -10.60 0.46
N THR A 24 2.32 -10.08 0.44
CA THR A 24 3.46 -10.88 0.91
C THR A 24 3.24 -11.26 2.39
N PRO A 25 3.74 -12.42 2.85
CA PRO A 25 3.57 -12.83 4.24
C PRO A 25 4.04 -11.77 5.25
N ALA A 26 5.14 -11.08 4.94
CA ALA A 26 5.66 -10.00 5.78
C ALA A 26 4.75 -8.76 5.80
N THR A 27 4.21 -8.34 4.65
CA THR A 27 3.27 -7.21 4.57
C THR A 27 1.98 -7.51 5.34
N ARG A 28 1.42 -8.70 5.17
CA ARG A 28 0.24 -9.15 5.92
C ARG A 28 0.50 -9.13 7.42
N ALA A 29 1.60 -9.75 7.87
CA ALA A 29 1.96 -9.79 9.29
C ALA A 29 2.14 -8.38 9.89
N ALA A 30 2.81 -7.48 9.16
CA ALA A 30 2.98 -6.09 9.56
C ALA A 30 1.63 -5.36 9.71
N PHE A 31 0.74 -5.48 8.73
CA PHE A 31 -0.58 -4.84 8.77
C PHE A 31 -1.47 -5.41 9.88
N GLU A 32 -1.48 -6.74 10.04
CA GLU A 32 -2.25 -7.39 11.10
C GLU A 32 -1.74 -7.03 12.50
N ALA A 33 -0.42 -6.87 12.67
CA ALA A 33 0.18 -6.38 13.91
C ALA A 33 -0.21 -4.92 14.19
N ALA A 34 -0.16 -4.06 13.17
CA ALA A 34 -0.55 -2.65 13.26
C ALA A 34 -2.03 -2.51 13.64
N ARG A 35 -2.95 -3.18 12.94
CA ARG A 35 -4.39 -3.11 13.23
C ARG A 35 -4.77 -3.71 14.58
N THR A 36 -4.05 -4.75 15.02
CA THR A 36 -4.21 -5.30 16.39
C THR A 36 -3.84 -4.25 17.44
N ARG A 37 -2.70 -3.54 17.27
CA ARG A 37 -2.30 -2.49 18.20
C ARG A 37 -3.29 -1.33 18.19
N ALA A 38 -3.67 -0.86 17.00
CA ALA A 38 -4.60 0.24 16.82
C ALA A 38 -5.92 -0.03 17.56
N LEU A 39 -6.52 -1.21 17.35
CA LEU A 39 -7.78 -1.58 17.98
C LEU A 39 -7.65 -1.61 19.52
N TRP A 40 -6.71 -2.39 20.05
CA TRP A 40 -6.68 -2.66 21.49
C TRP A 40 -6.13 -1.53 22.34
N ARG A 41 -5.31 -0.63 21.75
CA ARG A 41 -4.64 0.44 22.51
C ARG A 41 -5.19 1.81 22.21
N HIS A 42 -5.72 2.01 21.02
CA HIS A 42 -6.17 3.31 20.56
C HIS A 42 -7.65 3.31 20.16
N ARG A 43 -8.32 2.15 20.13
CA ARG A 43 -9.71 1.98 19.68
C ARG A 43 -9.91 2.43 18.23
N GLU A 44 -8.84 2.36 17.44
CA GLU A 44 -8.83 2.75 16.04
C GLU A 44 -8.98 1.51 15.15
N LEU A 45 -9.82 1.63 14.12
CA LEU A 45 -10.07 0.56 13.17
C LEU A 45 -9.21 0.78 11.94
N LEU A 46 -8.47 -0.26 11.53
CA LEU A 46 -7.68 -0.27 10.30
C LEU A 46 -8.24 -1.37 9.41
N GLY A 47 -8.81 -0.96 8.28
CA GLY A 47 -9.26 -1.85 7.22
C GLY A 47 -8.55 -1.53 5.91
N LEU A 48 -8.70 -2.43 4.95
CA LEU A 48 -8.11 -2.33 3.62
C LEU A 48 -9.23 -2.13 2.60
N THR A 49 -9.02 -1.17 1.71
CA THR A 49 -9.81 -0.95 0.50
C THR A 49 -9.23 -1.74 -0.66
N SER A 50 -7.90 -1.74 -0.81
CA SER A 50 -7.18 -2.52 -1.82
C SER A 50 -5.82 -2.96 -1.29
N GLY A 51 -5.54 -4.26 -1.41
CA GLY A 51 -4.24 -4.88 -1.13
C GLY A 51 -3.55 -5.29 -2.43
N HIS A 52 -3.21 -6.57 -2.57
CA HIS A 52 -2.58 -7.03 -3.80
C HIS A 52 -3.50 -6.88 -5.03
N ARG A 53 -2.89 -6.62 -6.20
CA ARG A 53 -3.58 -6.52 -7.49
C ARG A 53 -2.84 -7.32 -8.54
N HIS A 54 -3.55 -8.17 -9.28
CA HIS A 54 -2.94 -8.87 -10.41
C HIS A 54 -2.42 -7.89 -11.49
N ALA A 55 -1.30 -8.25 -12.11
CA ALA A 55 -0.64 -7.41 -13.12
C ALA A 55 -1.56 -7.05 -14.30
N TYR A 56 -2.38 -7.98 -14.79
CA TYR A 56 -3.32 -7.72 -15.89
C TYR A 56 -4.38 -6.67 -15.52
N HIS A 57 -4.85 -6.67 -14.26
CA HIS A 57 -5.80 -5.69 -13.77
C HIS A 57 -5.12 -4.32 -13.66
N GLN A 58 -3.91 -4.26 -13.11
CA GLN A 58 -3.11 -3.03 -13.08
C GLN A 58 -2.88 -2.46 -14.50
N ALA A 59 -2.61 -3.33 -15.48
CA ALA A 59 -2.39 -2.91 -16.88
C ALA A 59 -3.63 -2.24 -17.47
N ARG A 60 -4.81 -2.80 -17.21
CA ARG A 60 -6.08 -2.22 -17.63
C ARG A 60 -6.34 -0.85 -16.98
N LEU A 61 -6.13 -0.72 -15.68
CA LEU A 61 -6.28 0.56 -14.97
C LEU A 61 -5.34 1.63 -15.52
N PHE A 62 -4.08 1.25 -15.77
CA PHE A 62 -3.10 2.17 -16.34
C PHE A 62 -3.51 2.63 -17.74
N ALA A 63 -3.84 1.69 -18.64
CA ALA A 63 -4.27 2.00 -19.99
C ALA A 63 -5.52 2.91 -20.02
N GLU A 64 -6.48 2.68 -19.11
CA GLU A 64 -7.65 3.55 -18.97
C GLU A 64 -7.27 4.96 -18.50
N ALA A 65 -6.39 5.06 -17.50
CA ALA A 65 -5.90 6.35 -17.02
C ALA A 65 -5.16 7.13 -18.12
N VAL A 66 -4.35 6.44 -18.94
CA VAL A 66 -3.69 7.05 -20.12
C VAL A 66 -4.73 7.57 -21.11
N ARG A 67 -5.74 6.76 -21.47
CA ARG A 67 -6.82 7.21 -22.38
C ARG A 67 -7.56 8.43 -21.85
N ARG A 68 -7.87 8.45 -20.54
CA ARG A 68 -8.60 9.55 -19.91
C ARG A 68 -7.79 10.85 -19.83
N THR A 69 -6.49 10.74 -19.62
CA THR A 69 -5.61 11.91 -19.43
C THR A 69 -4.93 12.37 -20.72
N GLY A 70 -4.90 11.52 -21.74
CA GLY A 70 -4.14 11.76 -22.98
C GLY A 70 -2.61 11.67 -22.79
N SER A 71 -2.11 11.35 -21.60
CA SER A 71 -0.68 11.34 -21.31
C SER A 71 -0.31 10.27 -20.28
N ALA A 72 0.64 9.41 -20.64
CA ALA A 72 1.19 8.43 -19.72
C ALA A 72 1.83 9.09 -18.49
N GLU A 73 2.51 10.22 -18.67
CA GLU A 73 3.13 10.96 -17.57
C GLU A 73 2.09 11.49 -16.57
N VAL A 74 0.97 12.04 -17.07
CA VAL A 74 -0.11 12.53 -16.21
C VAL A 74 -0.82 11.36 -15.52
N ALA A 75 -1.05 10.25 -16.23
CA ALA A 75 -1.66 9.05 -15.66
C ALA A 75 -0.83 8.49 -14.49
N ARG A 76 0.50 8.47 -14.63
CA ARG A 76 1.45 8.00 -13.61
C ARG A 76 1.35 8.75 -12.29
N ARG A 77 0.78 9.95 -12.24
CA ARG A 77 0.54 10.70 -10.98
C ARG A 77 -0.47 10.04 -10.03
N ARG A 78 -1.23 9.06 -10.52
CA ARG A 78 -2.24 8.32 -9.72
C ARG A 78 -2.26 6.83 -9.99
N VAL A 79 -1.81 6.38 -11.16
CA VAL A 79 -1.87 4.97 -11.57
C VAL A 79 -0.54 4.61 -12.22
N LEU A 80 0.21 3.71 -11.60
CA LEU A 80 1.46 3.19 -12.16
C LEU A 80 1.21 2.03 -13.14
N PRO A 81 2.13 1.80 -14.11
CA PRO A 81 2.12 0.58 -14.90
C PRO A 81 2.38 -0.67 -14.04
N PRO A 82 2.07 -1.87 -14.54
CA PRO A 82 2.16 -3.12 -13.77
C PRO A 82 3.51 -3.37 -13.10
N ALA A 83 4.61 -3.13 -13.82
CA ALA A 83 5.97 -3.41 -13.35
C ALA A 83 6.40 -2.54 -12.16
N GLU A 84 5.73 -1.41 -11.94
CA GLU A 84 6.11 -0.43 -10.92
C GLU A 84 5.11 -0.39 -9.75
N SER A 85 3.96 -1.04 -9.88
CA SER A 85 2.91 -1.00 -8.86
C SER A 85 3.25 -1.87 -7.67
N ARG A 86 3.36 -1.26 -6.48
CA ARG A 86 3.57 -2.02 -5.22
C ARG A 86 2.37 -2.85 -4.79
N HIS A 87 1.18 -2.57 -5.34
CA HIS A 87 0.03 -3.48 -5.23
C HIS A 87 0.27 -4.79 -5.99
N VAL A 88 0.92 -4.73 -7.16
CA VAL A 88 1.32 -5.95 -7.90
C VAL A 88 2.39 -6.72 -7.15
N ALA A 89 3.33 -6.02 -6.51
CA ALA A 89 4.35 -6.64 -5.67
C ALA A 89 3.81 -7.19 -4.33
N GLY A 90 2.52 -6.98 -4.00
CA GLY A 90 1.92 -7.42 -2.73
C GLY A 90 2.46 -6.70 -1.50
N THR A 91 3.04 -5.50 -1.67
CA THR A 91 3.67 -4.70 -0.61
C THR A 91 3.01 -3.35 -0.37
N ALA A 92 1.88 -3.06 -1.04
CA ALA A 92 1.08 -1.85 -0.85
C ALA A 92 -0.27 -2.13 -0.19
N LEU A 93 -0.78 -1.12 0.50
CA LEU A 93 -2.01 -1.12 1.28
C LEU A 93 -2.74 0.21 1.09
N ASP A 94 -3.93 0.17 0.49
CA ASP A 94 -4.85 1.32 0.46
C ASP A 94 -5.79 1.24 1.67
N VAL A 95 -5.46 1.99 2.72
CA VAL A 95 -6.05 1.87 4.07
C VAL A 95 -7.30 2.73 4.23
N ARG A 96 -8.27 2.20 4.97
CA ARG A 96 -9.52 2.85 5.39
C ARG A 96 -9.81 2.58 6.88
N PRO A 97 -10.71 3.34 7.51
CA PRO A 97 -11.18 4.66 7.10
C PRO A 97 -10.05 5.70 7.23
N ALA A 98 -10.37 6.99 6.98
CA ALA A 98 -9.38 8.07 7.07
C ALA A 98 -8.74 8.17 8.46
N GLU A 99 -9.49 7.87 9.53
CA GLU A 99 -8.98 7.81 10.91
C GLU A 99 -7.93 6.71 11.07
N GLY A 100 -8.19 5.54 10.50
CA GLY A 100 -7.26 4.41 10.49
C GLY A 100 -5.98 4.70 9.71
N ALA A 101 -6.10 5.31 8.52
CA ALA A 101 -4.96 5.78 7.75
C ALA A 101 -4.15 6.84 8.53
N ARG A 102 -4.82 7.78 9.19
CA ARG A 102 -4.16 8.80 10.02
C ARG A 102 -3.46 8.20 11.23
N TRP A 103 -4.02 7.16 11.84
CA TRP A 103 -3.35 6.40 12.90
C TRP A 103 -2.11 5.70 12.36
N LEU A 104 -2.20 5.08 11.19
CA LEU A 104 -1.09 4.36 10.56
C LEU A 104 0.02 5.32 10.11
N GLU A 105 -0.29 6.53 9.67
CA GLU A 105 0.72 7.55 9.35
C GLU A 105 1.57 7.93 10.58
N ARG A 106 0.95 7.98 11.78
CA ARG A 106 1.65 8.31 13.02
C ARG A 106 2.44 7.13 13.61
N HIS A 107 1.91 5.91 13.52
CA HIS A 107 2.45 4.75 14.25
C HIS A 107 3.03 3.64 13.35
N GLY A 108 2.77 3.70 12.04
CA GLY A 108 3.10 2.64 11.08
C GLY A 108 4.59 2.34 10.98
N GLY A 109 5.45 3.30 11.32
CA GLY A 109 6.91 3.12 11.27
C GLY A 109 7.42 1.96 12.14
N SER A 110 6.80 1.67 13.29
CA SER A 110 7.18 0.51 14.10
C SER A 110 6.83 -0.84 13.47
N TYR A 111 6.05 -0.82 12.39
CA TYR A 111 5.64 -1.99 11.60
C TYR A 111 6.26 -1.98 10.20
N GLY A 112 7.14 -1.03 9.90
CA GLY A 112 7.68 -0.84 8.55
C GLY A 112 6.63 -0.36 7.54
N LEU A 113 5.50 0.19 7.98
CA LEU A 113 4.42 0.67 7.11
C LEU A 113 4.47 2.19 7.00
N TYR A 114 4.64 2.71 5.79
CA TYR A 114 4.83 4.14 5.56
C TYR A 114 3.93 4.64 4.44
N ARG A 115 3.35 5.82 4.65
CA ARG A 115 2.70 6.58 3.58
C ARG A 115 3.75 7.10 2.62
N ILE A 116 3.53 6.89 1.33
CA ILE A 116 4.53 7.19 0.29
C ILE A 116 4.22 8.46 -0.47
N TYR A 117 2.95 8.77 -0.71
CA TYR A 117 2.55 9.88 -1.57
C TYR A 117 1.76 10.96 -0.82
N ASP A 118 2.11 12.24 -1.07
CA ASP A 118 1.40 13.40 -0.51
C ASP A 118 -0.05 13.47 -1.02
N ASN A 119 -0.30 13.13 -2.28
CA ASN A 119 -1.63 13.16 -2.89
C ASN A 119 -2.52 11.95 -2.57
N GLU A 120 -1.99 10.90 -1.92
CA GLU A 120 -2.70 9.65 -1.62
C GLU A 120 -2.62 9.36 -0.11
N TRP A 121 -3.50 9.99 0.68
CA TRP A 121 -3.50 9.84 2.15
C TRP A 121 -3.79 8.42 2.63
N TRP A 122 -4.41 7.61 1.77
CA TRP A 122 -4.77 6.22 2.04
C TRP A 122 -3.65 5.24 1.69
N HIS A 123 -2.63 5.63 0.91
CA HIS A 123 -1.68 4.69 0.32
C HIS A 123 -0.43 4.50 1.18
N PHE A 124 -0.22 3.26 1.63
CA PHE A 124 0.92 2.84 2.44
C PHE A 124 1.68 1.71 1.77
N GLU A 125 2.99 1.64 2.00
CA GLU A 125 3.84 0.53 1.56
C GLU A 125 4.62 -0.06 2.72
N TYR A 126 4.87 -1.37 2.66
CA TYR A 126 5.78 -2.08 3.55
C TYR A 126 7.23 -1.88 3.10
N ARG A 127 8.04 -1.25 3.96
CA ARG A 127 9.45 -0.89 3.77
C ARG A 127 10.25 -1.25 5.03
N PRO A 128 10.60 -2.53 5.23
CA PRO A 128 11.33 -2.96 6.42
C PRO A 128 12.74 -2.34 6.53
N GLU A 129 13.28 -1.83 5.43
CA GLU A 129 14.58 -1.18 5.34
C GLU A 129 14.60 0.22 5.97
N GLY A 130 13.42 0.82 6.20
CA GLY A 130 13.28 2.12 6.86
C GLY A 130 12.32 3.06 6.16
N ARG A 131 12.06 4.22 6.78
CA ARG A 131 11.15 5.24 6.25
C ARG A 131 11.76 5.85 4.98
N PRO A 132 11.14 5.67 3.80
CA PRO A 132 11.62 6.36 2.62
C PRO A 132 11.13 7.82 2.60
N ALA A 133 11.75 8.65 1.76
CA ALA A 133 11.25 9.99 1.50
C ALA A 133 9.84 9.93 0.89
N ARG A 134 8.95 10.80 1.39
CA ARG A 134 7.61 11.00 0.86
C ARG A 134 7.71 11.75 -0.47
N LEU A 135 6.89 11.36 -1.43
CA LEU A 135 6.87 11.90 -2.78
C LEU A 135 5.58 12.68 -3.01
N PRO A 136 5.56 13.70 -3.88
CA PRO A 136 4.33 14.42 -4.19
C PRO A 136 3.22 13.52 -4.75
N HIS A 137 3.61 12.54 -5.59
CA HIS A 137 2.72 11.57 -6.22
C HIS A 137 3.49 10.40 -6.82
N SER A 138 2.78 9.34 -7.22
CA SER A 138 3.33 8.10 -7.79
C SER A 138 4.17 8.27 -9.06
N GLY A 139 3.92 9.32 -9.85
CA GLY A 139 4.69 9.61 -11.06
C GLY A 139 6.14 10.09 -10.84
N VAL A 140 6.54 10.41 -9.60
CA VAL A 140 7.91 10.82 -9.28
C VAL A 140 8.72 9.57 -8.91
N THR A 141 9.80 9.29 -9.63
CA THR A 141 10.71 8.16 -9.32
C THR A 141 11.77 8.57 -8.30
N ARG A 142 12.20 7.64 -7.44
CA ARG A 142 13.36 7.86 -6.58
C ARG A 142 14.66 7.66 -7.37
N PRO A 143 15.74 8.40 -7.07
CA PRO A 143 17.04 8.19 -7.71
C PRO A 143 17.53 6.73 -7.64
N THR A 144 17.24 6.03 -6.55
CA THR A 144 17.64 4.62 -6.33
C THR A 144 16.83 3.60 -7.15
N ASP A 145 15.61 3.91 -7.60
CA ASP A 145 14.83 3.01 -8.47
C ASP A 145 15.42 2.93 -9.89
N THR A 146 16.19 3.96 -10.30
CA THR A 146 16.88 3.98 -11.61
C THR A 146 18.05 2.99 -11.67
N SER A 147 18.78 2.79 -10.56
CA SER A 147 19.97 1.93 -10.54
C SER A 147 19.64 0.43 -10.60
N GLU A 148 18.52 -0.02 -10.01
CA GLU A 148 18.05 -1.40 -10.16
C GLU A 148 17.51 -1.68 -11.58
N MET A 149 16.86 -0.69 -12.21
CA MET A 149 16.42 -0.82 -13.61
C MET A 149 17.58 -0.97 -14.58
N ILE A 150 18.68 -0.21 -14.44
CA ILE A 150 19.81 -0.28 -15.39
C ILE A 150 20.54 -1.64 -15.30
N MET A 151 20.58 -2.27 -14.12
CA MET A 151 21.29 -3.56 -13.93
C MET A 151 20.53 -4.79 -14.47
N THR A 152 19.24 -4.65 -14.82
CA THR A 152 18.41 -5.77 -15.31
C THR A 152 18.42 -5.87 -16.84
N TRP A 153 18.90 -4.84 -17.55
CA TRP A 153 19.03 -4.82 -19.03
C TRP A 153 20.44 -5.11 -19.54
N ALA A 154 21.40 -5.32 -18.63
CA ALA A 154 22.80 -5.61 -18.96
C ALA A 154 23.21 -7.07 -18.71
N ARG A 155 22.25 -8.00 -18.61
CA ARG A 155 22.50 -9.45 -18.54
C ARG A 155 21.72 -10.19 -19.62
#